data_AF-A0A9D8UXW9-F1
#
_entry.id   AF-A0A9D8UXW9-F1
#
_cell.length_a   1.000
_cell.length_b   1.000
_cell.length_c   1.000
_cell.angle_alpha   90.00
_cell.angle_beta   90.00
_cell.angle_gamma   90.00
#
_symmetry.space_group_name_H-M   'P 1'
#
loop_
_entity.id
_entity.type
_entity.pdbx_description
1 polymer ?
#
loop_
_entity_poly.entity_id
_entity_poly.type
_entity_poly.pdbx_seq_one_letter_code
_entity_poly.pdbx_strand_id
1 'polypeptide(L)'
;MANVAYFSAASSEHGIAYSRDAFRQMSRLRATTRREIKQALSHMRTDDTHDELLTEALRVRRLASGARFVFERAGSALTVLSIADTQNSRT
;
A
#
# COMPACT_ATOMS: atom_id res chain seq x y z
N MET A 1 -9.91 -17.02 20.71
CA MET A 1 -10.54 -16.01 19.84
C MET A 1 -10.00 -16.22 18.43
N ALA A 2 -10.83 -16.71 17.50
CA ALA A 2 -10.43 -16.93 16.12
C ALA A 2 -10.42 -15.58 15.38
N ASN A 3 -9.25 -15.16 14.89
CA ASN A 3 -9.13 -14.00 14.00
C ASN A 3 -9.90 -14.31 12.72
N VAL A 4 -11.05 -13.67 12.52
CA VAL A 4 -11.77 -13.73 11.26
C VAL A 4 -10.97 -12.90 10.24
N ALA A 5 -10.12 -13.58 9.47
CA ALA A 5 -9.48 -13.03 8.29
C ALA A 5 -10.55 -12.88 7.20
N TYR A 6 -11.15 -11.70 7.08
CA TYR A 6 -12.18 -11.44 6.06
C TYR A 6 -11.64 -11.38 4.63
N PHE A 7 -10.33 -11.49 4.43
CA PHE A 7 -9.72 -11.61 3.11
C PHE A 7 -8.53 -12.56 3.19
N SER A 8 -8.78 -13.86 3.05
CA SER A 8 -7.73 -14.76 2.58
C SER A 8 -7.32 -14.29 1.19
N ALA A 9 -6.04 -14.03 0.99
CA ALA A 9 -5.42 -13.78 -0.31
C ALA A 9 -5.43 -15.03 -1.22
N ALA A 10 -6.56 -15.73 -1.29
CA ALA A 10 -6.80 -16.83 -2.19
C ALA A 10 -7.69 -16.30 -3.32
N SER A 11 -7.18 -16.36 -4.56
CA SER A 11 -7.89 -16.10 -5.81
C SER A 11 -7.89 -14.69 -6.38
N SER A 12 -6.80 -13.94 -6.23
CA SER A 12 -6.52 -12.89 -7.20
C SER A 12 -5.02 -12.81 -7.43
N GLU A 13 -4.54 -13.47 -8.49
CA GLU A 13 -3.15 -13.40 -8.96
C GLU A 13 -2.69 -11.95 -9.22
N HIS A 14 -3.60 -10.99 -9.14
CA HIS A 14 -3.45 -9.57 -9.46
C HIS A 14 -4.11 -8.60 -8.44
N GLY A 15 -4.46 -9.07 -7.23
CA GLY A 15 -5.22 -8.28 -6.26
C GLY A 15 -4.40 -7.21 -5.52
N ILE A 16 -5.06 -6.10 -5.16
CA ILE A 16 -4.56 -5.12 -4.18
C ILE A 16 -5.41 -5.23 -2.93
N ALA A 17 -4.82 -5.72 -1.84
CA ALA A 17 -5.42 -5.77 -0.52
C ALA A 17 -4.94 -4.60 0.34
N TYR A 18 -5.75 -4.19 1.32
CA TYR A 18 -5.40 -3.19 2.30
C TYR A 18 -5.59 -3.76 3.71
N SER A 19 -4.62 -3.56 4.59
CA SER A 19 -4.82 -3.74 6.01
C SER A 19 -5.90 -2.77 6.51
N ARG A 20 -6.48 -3.07 7.68
CA ARG A 20 -7.47 -2.18 8.32
C ARG A 20 -6.91 -0.77 8.54
N ASP A 21 -5.64 -0.67 8.93
CA ASP A 21 -4.99 0.60 9.21
C ASP A 21 -4.65 1.36 7.94
N ALA A 22 -4.15 0.67 6.91
CA ALA A 22 -3.93 1.27 5.59
C ALA A 22 -5.23 1.83 5.00
N PHE A 23 -6.35 1.11 5.14
CA PHE A 23 -7.65 1.59 4.68
C PHE A 23 -8.07 2.88 5.40
N ARG A 24 -7.92 2.91 6.73
CA ARG A 24 -8.20 4.11 7.54
C ARG A 24 -7.29 5.28 7.16
N GLN A 25 -6.00 5.04 6.98
CA GLN A 25 -5.04 6.06 6.56
C GLN A 25 -5.40 6.60 5.17
N MET A 26 -5.70 5.74 4.20
CA MET A 26 -6.14 6.11 2.85
C MET A 26 -7.37 7.02 2.86
N SER A 27 -8.33 6.76 3.74
CA SER A 27 -9.55 7.58 3.86
C SER A 27 -9.30 9.00 4.37
N ARG A 28 -8.22 9.21 5.14
CA ARG A 28 -7.84 10.50 5.72
C ARG A 28 -6.96 11.34 4.79
N LEU A 29 -6.44 10.74 3.72
CA LEU A 29 -5.64 11.46 2.74
C LEU A 29 -6.47 12.43 1.91
N ARG A 30 -5.80 13.51 1.47
CA ARG A 30 -6.32 14.41 0.45
C ARG A 30 -6.62 13.64 -0.83
N ALA A 31 -7.61 14.12 -1.60
CA ALA A 31 -8.06 13.46 -2.82
C ALA A 31 -6.93 13.29 -3.86
N THR A 32 -6.03 14.27 -3.94
CA THR A 32 -4.85 14.26 -4.82
C THR A 32 -3.87 13.14 -4.43
N THR A 33 -3.44 13.09 -3.17
CA THR A 33 -2.54 12.04 -2.65
C THR A 33 -3.15 10.65 -2.81
N ARG A 34 -4.46 10.52 -2.55
CA ARG A 34 -5.18 9.25 -2.73
C ARG A 34 -5.16 8.78 -4.18
N ARG A 35 -5.32 9.70 -5.14
CA ARG A 35 -5.26 9.38 -6.57
C ARG A 35 -3.86 8.93 -6.97
N GLU A 36 -2.84 9.63 -6.50
CA GLU A 36 -1.43 9.30 -6.77
C GLU A 36 -1.07 7.91 -6.23
N ILE A 37 -1.45 7.57 -5.00
CA ILE A 37 -1.19 6.24 -4.45
C ILE A 37 -1.91 5.14 -5.25
N LYS A 38 -3.16 5.38 -5.67
CA LYS A 38 -3.89 4.42 -6.51
C LYS A 38 -3.22 4.22 -7.87
N GLN A 39 -2.72 5.28 -8.48
CA GLN A 39 -1.96 5.19 -9.74
C GLN A 39 -0.66 4.41 -9.53
N ALA A 40 0.08 4.71 -8.45
CA ALA A 40 1.30 3.99 -8.11
C ALA A 40 1.05 2.49 -7.92
N LEU A 41 0.04 2.11 -7.13
CA LEU A 41 -0.34 0.71 -6.91
C LEU A 41 -0.77 0.00 -8.20
N SER A 42 -1.39 0.74 -9.13
CA SER A 42 -1.77 0.18 -10.43
C SER A 42 -0.55 -0.08 -11.33
N HIS A 43 0.42 0.83 -11.34
CA HIS A 43 1.67 0.69 -12.10
C HIS A 43 2.62 -0.35 -11.50
N MET A 44 2.60 -0.55 -10.19
CA MET A 44 3.41 -1.55 -9.48
C MET A 44 3.22 -2.98 -9.97
N ARG A 45 2.09 -3.25 -10.60
CA ARG A 45 1.79 -4.54 -11.23
C ARG A 45 2.75 -4.86 -12.38
N THR A 46 3.32 -3.84 -13.02
CA THR A 46 4.20 -3.97 -14.18
C THR A 46 5.59 -3.36 -13.96
N ASP A 47 5.77 -2.55 -12.93
CA ASP A 47 7.02 -1.84 -12.64
C ASP A 47 7.31 -1.76 -11.13
N ASP A 48 8.31 -2.52 -10.68
CA ASP A 48 8.81 -2.59 -9.30
C ASP A 48 10.12 -1.82 -9.07
N THR A 49 10.60 -1.07 -10.06
CA THR A 49 11.92 -0.41 -10.04
C THR A 49 12.08 0.60 -8.90
N HIS A 50 10.98 1.09 -8.33
CA HIS A 50 10.94 2.12 -7.28
C HIS A 50 10.61 1.56 -5.88
N ASP A 51 10.66 0.24 -5.71
CA ASP A 51 10.38 -0.42 -4.44
C ASP A 51 11.67 -0.55 -3.61
N GLU A 52 11.72 0.13 -2.47
CA GLU A 52 12.81 -0.01 -1.50
C GLU A 52 12.53 -1.21 -0.59
N LEU A 53 13.52 -2.09 -0.40
CA LEU A 53 13.42 -3.20 0.56
C LEU A 53 13.55 -2.65 1.98
N LEU A 54 12.56 -2.92 2.84
CA LEU A 54 12.59 -2.56 4.26
C LEU A 54 13.03 -3.76 5.11
N THR A 55 12.49 -4.93 4.81
CA THR A 55 12.89 -6.24 5.37
C THR A 55 12.77 -7.30 4.27
N GLU A 56 13.11 -8.56 4.57
CA GLU A 56 13.00 -9.66 3.58
C GLU A 56 11.59 -9.78 2.95
N ALA A 57 10.54 -9.43 3.68
CA ALA A 57 9.15 -9.51 3.21
C ALA A 57 8.52 -8.13 2.91
N LEU A 58 9.02 -7.06 3.55
CA LEU A 58 8.41 -5.74 3.49
C LEU A 58 9.14 -4.83 2.52
N ARG A 59 8.35 -4.13 1.70
CA ARG A 59 8.83 -3.10 0.80
C ARG A 59 8.16 -1.77 1.11
N VAL A 60 8.83 -0.68 0.79
CA VAL A 60 8.30 0.68 0.89
C VAL A 60 8.43 1.37 -0.45
N ARG A 61 7.37 2.07 -0.87
CA ARG A 61 7.43 2.97 -2.02
C ARG A 61 7.22 4.40 -1.56
N ARG A 62 8.11 5.28 -2.00
CA ARG A 62 8.01 6.74 -1.79
C ARG A 62 7.51 7.40 -3.06
N LEU A 63 6.61 8.35 -2.91
CA LEU A 63 6.03 9.12 -3.99
C LEU A 63 6.63 10.53 -4.01
N ALA A 64 6.59 11.18 -5.17
CA ALA A 64 7.15 12.52 -5.35
C ALA A 64 6.46 13.57 -4.45
N SER A 65 5.19 13.36 -4.11
CA SER A 65 4.46 14.21 -3.16
C SER A 65 4.97 14.13 -1.70
N GLY A 66 5.84 13.17 -1.39
CA GLY A 66 6.27 12.88 -0.02
C GLY A 66 5.36 11.88 0.70
N ALA A 67 4.32 11.36 0.04
CA ALA A 67 3.57 10.22 0.52
C ALA A 67 4.39 8.92 0.36
N ARG A 68 4.16 7.96 1.26
CA ARG A 68 4.79 6.65 1.22
C ARG A 68 3.84 5.58 1.70
N PHE A 69 4.04 4.36 1.23
CA PHE A 69 3.32 3.21 1.73
C PHE A 69 4.21 1.98 1.85
N VAL A 70 3.93 1.17 2.87
CA VAL A 70 4.59 -0.10 3.16
C VAL A 70 3.68 -1.22 2.72
N PHE A 71 4.22 -2.22 2.05
CA PHE A 71 3.45 -3.32 1.50
C PHE A 71 4.25 -4.63 1.46
N GLU A 72 3.51 -5.73 1.41
CA GLU A 72 4.01 -7.06 1.06
C GLU A 72 3.67 -7.35 -0.39
N ARG A 73 4.52 -8.13 -1.06
CA ARG A 73 4.30 -8.56 -2.45
C ARG A 73 4.46 -10.07 -2.54
N ALA A 74 3.45 -10.73 -3.11
CA ALA A 74 3.45 -12.15 -3.44
C ALA A 74 3.13 -12.31 -4.92
N GLY A 75 4.16 -12.50 -5.76
CA GLY A 75 4.01 -12.40 -7.21
C GLY A 75 3.56 -11.00 -7.62
N SER A 76 2.41 -10.88 -8.29
CA SER A 76 1.84 -9.58 -8.66
C SER A 76 0.73 -9.08 -7.72
N ALA A 77 0.42 -9.84 -6.67
CA ALA A 77 -0.49 -9.41 -5.62
C ALA A 77 0.24 -8.50 -4.62
N LEU A 78 -0.45 -7.44 -4.18
CA LEU A 78 0.06 -6.44 -3.26
C LEU A 78 -0.83 -6.33 -2.03
N THR A 79 -0.24 -6.39 -0.84
CA THR A 79 -0.94 -6.13 0.42
C THR A 79 -0.39 -4.86 1.05
N VAL A 80 -1.15 -3.77 0.99
CA VAL A 80 -0.76 -2.48 1.58
C VAL A 80 -1.00 -2.53 3.08
N LEU A 81 0.07 -2.38 3.85
CA LEU A 81 0.06 -2.50 5.30
C LEU A 81 -0.08 -1.15 6.00
N SER A 82 0.56 -0.11 5.48
CA SER A 82 0.53 1.23 6.06
C SER A 82 0.76 2.29 5.00
N ILE A 83 0.16 3.46 5.19
CA ILE A 83 0.26 4.64 4.34
C ILE A 83 0.52 5.86 5.22
N ALA A 84 1.54 6.62 4.87
CA ALA A 84 1.89 7.86 5.53
C ALA A 84 2.04 8.97 4.50
N ASP A 85 1.52 10.16 4.82
CA ASP A 85 1.71 11.37 4.03
C ASP A 85 2.46 12.37 4.90
N THR A 86 3.70 12.68 4.54
CA THR A 86 4.55 13.62 5.30
C THR A 86 3.98 15.03 5.33
N GLN A 87 3.08 15.37 4.40
CA GLN A 87 2.37 16.65 4.41
C GLN A 87 1.15 16.67 5.35
N ASN A 88 0.72 15.51 5.84
CA ASN A 88 -0.41 15.37 6.76
C ASN A 88 0.05 15.24 8.23
N SER A 89 1.36 15.25 8.50
CA SER A 89 1.94 15.12 9.85
C SER A 89 2.13 16.46 10.59
N ARG A 90 1.52 17.55 10.12
CA ARG A 90 1.50 18.85 10.82
C ARG A 90 0.15 19.08 11.48
N THR A 91 -0.03 18.52 12.67
CA THR A 91 -0.96 19.00 13.71
C THR A 91 -0.33 18.74 15.06
#